data_AF-A0AAN6RNT6-F1
#
_entry.id   AF-A0AAN6RNT6-F1
#
_cell.length_a   1.000
_cell.length_b   1.000
_cell.length_c   1.000
_cell.angle_alpha   90.00
_cell.angle_beta   90.00
_cell.angle_gamma   90.00
#
_symmetry.space_group_name_H-M   'P 1'
#
loop_
_entity.id
_entity.type
_entity.pdbx_description
1 polymer ?
#
loop_
_entity_poly.entity_id
_entity_poly.type
_entity_poly.pdbx_seq_one_letter_code
_entity_poly.pdbx_strand_id
1 'polypeptide(L)'
;MSYAVYLAESLGGGNSDHHALLAEPITQSAPNTATTQSTAIPPPPTRFLYQVKGSIAQGMEYEFREARDEDSYLGKTLLGTVDTDDFNCIDRVCSSLPPPKKQFNGPKRLYPREKLYKCQAWTRDVLGKLEAEGILRCPHGFPWQDIHEGRRTETWSI
;
A
#
# COMPACT_ATOMS: atom_id res chain seq x y z
N MET A 1 -1.51 0.24 -20.15
CA MET A 1 -1.09 1.25 -19.16
C MET A 1 -0.63 0.49 -17.92
N SER A 2 -0.04 1.14 -16.92
CA SER A 2 0.37 0.44 -15.71
C SER A 2 0.13 1.33 -14.50
N TYR A 3 0.04 0.71 -13.33
CA TYR A 3 -0.07 1.38 -12.05
C TYR A 3 1.25 1.24 -11.31
N ALA A 4 1.77 2.34 -10.77
CA ALA A 4 2.83 2.30 -9.78
C ALA A 4 2.21 1.99 -8.43
N VAL A 5 2.74 0.97 -7.75
CA VAL A 5 2.28 0.55 -6.43
C VAL A 5 3.31 0.97 -5.40
N TYR A 6 2.85 1.66 -4.37
CA TYR A 6 3.65 2.21 -3.29
C TYR A 6 3.22 1.64 -1.94
N LEU A 7 4.19 1.46 -1.05
CA LEU A 7 3.93 1.36 0.39
C LEU A 7 3.74 2.79 0.89
N ALA A 8 2.54 3.13 1.33
CA ALA A 8 2.23 4.42 1.93
C ALA A 8 2.27 4.29 3.46
N GLU A 9 3.01 5.19 4.10
CA GLU A 9 3.19 5.26 5.54
C GLU A 9 2.47 6.49 6.07
N SER A 10 1.62 6.34 7.08
CA SER A 10 0.96 7.45 7.78
C SER A 10 1.04 7.26 9.28
N LEU A 11 0.72 8.30 10.06
CA LEU A 11 0.71 8.18 11.51
C LEU A 11 -0.33 7.16 11.95
N GLY A 12 0.12 6.09 12.62
CA GLY A 12 -0.75 5.10 13.24
C GLY A 12 -1.12 5.46 14.68
N GLY A 13 -1.90 4.59 15.31
CA GLY A 13 -2.18 4.69 16.75
C GLY A 13 -1.02 4.16 17.60
N GLY A 14 -0.46 5.00 18.48
CA GLY A 14 0.64 4.62 19.40
C GLY A 14 2.03 4.78 18.78
N ASN A 15 2.97 3.89 19.10
CA ASN A 15 4.38 3.97 18.67
C ASN A 15 4.65 3.27 17.32
N SER A 16 3.69 3.22 16.39
CA SER A 16 3.91 2.54 15.10
C SER A 16 3.13 3.21 13.98
N ASP A 17 3.78 3.34 12.83
CA ASP A 17 3.20 3.90 11.62
C ASP A 17 2.18 2.94 11.00
N HIS A 18 1.14 3.49 10.37
CA HIS A 18 0.15 2.74 9.63
C HIS A 18 0.64 2.51 8.20
N HIS A 19 0.55 1.27 7.72
CA HIS A 19 0.99 0.88 6.38
C HIS A 19 -0.22 0.58 5.49
N ALA A 20 -0.21 1.11 4.27
CA ALA A 20 -1.20 0.86 3.23
C ALA A 20 -0.51 0.64 1.87
N LEU A 21 -1.22 0.04 0.91
CA LEU A 21 -0.81 0.06 -0.49
C LEU A 21 -1.53 1.18 -1.22
N LEU A 22 -0.76 2.01 -1.93
CA LEU A 22 -1.27 3.08 -2.77
C LEU A 22 -0.94 2.75 -4.22
N ALA A 23 -1.94 2.62 -5.07
CA ALA A 23 -1.78 2.43 -6.50
C ALA A 23 -2.09 3.73 -7.25
N GLU A 24 -1.15 4.19 -8.07
CA GLU A 24 -1.25 5.42 -8.86
C GLU A 24 -1.10 5.09 -10.35
N PRO A 25 -1.93 5.65 -11.24
CA PRO A 25 -1.77 5.46 -12.68
C PRO A 25 -0.44 6.05 -13.12
N ILE A 26 0.34 5.30 -13.91
CA ILE A 26 1.51 5.85 -14.58
C ILE A 26 1.03 6.63 -15.80
N THR A 27 0.83 7.94 -15.65
CA THR A 27 0.58 8.79 -16.80
C THR A 27 1.89 8.96 -17.58
N GLN A 28 1.96 8.40 -18.78
CA GLN A 28 2.98 8.80 -19.74
C GLN A 28 2.75 10.28 -20.04
N SER A 29 3.70 11.13 -19.65
CA SER A 29 3.71 12.52 -20.07
C SER A 29 3.57 12.55 -21.59
N ALA A 30 2.46 13.08 -22.10
CA ALA A 30 2.30 13.24 -23.53
C ALA A 30 3.48 14.08 -24.06
N PRO A 31 4.05 13.75 -25.23
CA PRO A 31 5.05 14.61 -25.84
C PRO A 31 4.40 15.98 -26.06
N ASN A 32 5.11 16.98 -25.58
CA ASN A 32 4.91 18.40 -25.76
C ASN A 32 4.72 18.76 -27.23
N THR A 33 3.49 18.61 -27.74
CA THR A 33 3.01 19.26 -28.96
C THR A 33 1.98 20.30 -28.57
N ALA A 34 2.36 21.56 -28.77
CA ALA A 34 1.52 22.72 -28.58
C ALA A 34 0.22 22.62 -29.40
N THR A 35 -0.83 23.30 -28.88
CA THR A 35 -2.00 23.90 -29.56
C THR A 35 -3.34 23.36 -29.08
N THR A 36 -3.94 24.06 -28.12
CA THR A 36 -5.21 24.83 -28.24
C THR A 36 -5.74 25.06 -26.82
N GLN A 37 -6.07 26.32 -26.51
CA GLN A 37 -6.63 26.77 -25.24
C GLN A 37 -7.80 25.89 -24.78
N SER A 38 -7.57 25.12 -23.71
CA SER A 38 -8.61 24.71 -22.78
C SER A 38 -8.11 25.09 -21.39
N THR A 39 -8.76 26.08 -20.77
CA THR A 39 -8.47 26.59 -19.42
C THR A 39 -8.90 25.62 -18.31
N ALA A 40 -9.38 24.43 -18.66
CA ALA A 40 -9.70 23.39 -17.70
C ALA A 40 -8.43 22.62 -17.34
N ILE A 41 -7.96 22.80 -16.10
CA ILE A 41 -6.97 21.90 -15.50
C ILE A 41 -7.61 20.50 -15.48
N PRO A 42 -7.04 19.49 -16.15
CA PRO A 42 -7.61 18.14 -16.10
C PRO A 42 -7.62 17.66 -14.64
N PRO A 43 -8.65 16.88 -14.23
CA PRO A 43 -8.68 16.34 -12.88
C PRO A 43 -7.43 15.48 -12.64
N PRO A 44 -6.89 15.48 -11.41
CA PRO A 44 -5.75 14.64 -11.08
C PRO A 44 -6.08 13.16 -11.35
N PRO A 45 -5.08 12.34 -11.74
CA PRO A 45 -5.30 10.93 -11.97
C PRO A 45 -5.80 10.24 -10.68
N THR A 46 -6.85 9.42 -10.80
CA THR A 46 -7.45 8.69 -9.68
C THR A 46 -6.44 7.72 -9.08
N ARG A 47 -6.22 7.83 -7.76
CA ARG A 47 -5.34 6.94 -6.98
C ARG A 47 -6.19 6.02 -6.12
N PHE A 48 -5.70 4.82 -5.83
CA PHE A 48 -6.44 3.80 -5.10
C PHE A 48 -5.67 3.35 -3.85
N LEU A 49 -6.37 3.26 -2.73
CA LEU A 49 -5.80 2.91 -1.44
C LEU A 49 -6.37 1.57 -0.95
N TYR A 50 -5.47 0.67 -0.56
CA TYR A 50 -5.76 -0.63 0.02
C TYR A 50 -5.17 -0.68 1.42
N GLN A 51 -6.00 -0.89 2.44
CA GLN A 51 -5.53 -0.87 3.83
C GLN A 51 -6.40 -1.72 4.75
N VAL A 52 -5.88 -1.98 5.96
CA VAL A 52 -6.69 -2.47 7.07
C VAL A 52 -6.83 -1.40 8.13
N LYS A 53 -8.05 -1.02 8.50
CA LYS A 53 -8.34 0.05 9.47
C LYS A 53 -8.84 -0.51 10.78
N GLY A 54 -8.56 0.21 11.87
CA GLY A 54 -8.96 -0.18 13.22
C GLY A 54 -7.74 -0.35 14.12
N SER A 55 -7.87 -1.16 15.16
CA SER A 55 -6.78 -1.40 16.12
C SER A 55 -6.73 -2.86 16.50
N ILE A 56 -5.56 -3.37 16.88
CA ILE A 56 -5.44 -4.74 17.38
C ILE A 56 -6.23 -4.99 18.68
N ALA A 57 -6.71 -3.94 19.35
CA ALA A 57 -7.58 -4.04 20.52
C ALA A 57 -9.06 -4.27 20.17
N GLN A 58 -9.51 -3.81 19.00
CA GLN A 58 -10.89 -3.97 18.54
C GLN A 58 -11.02 -4.94 17.36
N GLY A 59 -9.92 -5.24 16.69
CA GLY A 59 -9.91 -5.82 15.36
C GLY A 59 -9.71 -4.73 14.30
N MET A 60 -9.28 -5.19 13.13
CA MET A 60 -9.14 -4.37 11.95
C MET A 60 -10.00 -4.94 10.82
N GLU A 61 -10.35 -4.08 9.87
CA GLU A 61 -11.18 -4.40 8.72
C GLU A 61 -10.48 -3.93 7.45
N TYR A 62 -10.56 -4.74 6.40
CA TYR A 62 -10.05 -4.37 5.08
C TYR A 62 -10.92 -3.27 4.46
N GLU A 63 -10.27 -2.27 3.88
CA GLU A 63 -10.89 -1.16 3.17
C GLU A 63 -10.16 -0.94 1.84
N PHE A 64 -10.94 -0.90 0.77
CA PHE A 64 -10.53 -0.43 -0.55
C PHE A 64 -11.30 0.85 -0.87
N ARG A 65 -10.60 1.91 -1.27
CA ARG A 65 -11.22 3.18 -1.68
C ARG A 65 -10.35 3.98 -2.62
N GLU A 66 -10.92 4.98 -3.28
CA GLU A 66 -10.14 6.05 -3.89
C GLU A 66 -9.38 6.83 -2.82
N ALA A 67 -8.10 7.11 -3.07
CA ALA A 67 -7.29 7.94 -2.20
C ALA A 67 -7.67 9.41 -2.40
N ARG A 68 -7.79 10.13 -1.31
CA ARG A 68 -8.19 11.55 -1.30
C ARG A 68 -6.96 12.41 -1.14
N ASP A 69 -7.00 13.65 -1.63
CA ASP A 69 -5.89 14.59 -1.49
C ASP A 69 -5.59 14.96 -0.02
N GLU A 70 -6.58 14.80 0.87
CA GLU A 70 -6.46 14.97 2.31
C GLU A 70 -5.85 13.77 3.04
N ASP A 71 -5.62 12.64 2.36
CA ASP A 71 -4.94 11.50 2.97
C ASP A 71 -3.45 11.89 3.19
N SER A 72 -3.09 12.14 4.45
CA SER A 72 -1.75 12.58 4.85
C SER A 72 -0.83 11.37 5.08
N TYR A 73 0.28 11.34 4.34
CA TYR A 73 1.32 10.32 4.45
C TYR A 73 2.60 10.95 4.98
N LEU A 74 3.30 10.25 5.85
CA LEU A 74 4.66 10.56 6.25
C LEU A 74 5.63 10.34 5.09
N GLY A 75 5.33 9.35 4.25
CA GLY A 75 6.10 9.02 3.06
C GLY A 75 5.43 7.93 2.24
N LYS A 76 5.94 7.72 1.03
CA LYS A 76 5.60 6.55 0.22
C LYS A 76 6.85 5.99 -0.43
N THR A 77 6.95 4.67 -0.49
CA THR A 77 8.07 3.94 -1.08
C THR A 77 7.56 3.16 -2.28
N LEU A 78 8.15 3.36 -3.47
CA LEU A 78 7.79 2.60 -4.67
C LEU A 78 8.15 1.14 -4.49
N LEU A 79 7.18 0.24 -4.69
CA LEU A 79 7.35 -1.20 -4.57
C LEU A 79 7.49 -1.88 -5.92
N GLY A 80 6.84 -1.33 -6.95
CA GLY A 80 6.85 -1.86 -8.30
C GLY A 80 5.69 -1.36 -9.13
N THR A 81 5.42 -2.08 -10.21
CA THR A 81 4.34 -1.75 -11.13
C THR A 81 3.42 -2.94 -11.37
N VAL A 82 2.16 -2.66 -11.67
CA VAL A 82 1.14 -3.65 -12.02
C VAL A 82 0.56 -3.25 -13.38
N ASP A 83 0.34 -4.22 -14.27
CA ASP A 83 -0.31 -3.95 -15.55
C ASP A 83 -1.78 -3.57 -15.34
N THR A 84 -2.37 -2.80 -16.25
CA THR A 84 -3.81 -2.50 -16.19
C THR A 84 -4.66 -3.76 -16.20
N ASP A 85 -4.26 -4.79 -16.94
CA ASP A 85 -5.00 -6.06 -17.00
C ASP A 85 -4.99 -6.82 -15.65
N ASP A 86 -3.93 -6.64 -14.86
CA ASP A 86 -3.74 -7.27 -13.56
C ASP A 86 -4.20 -6.38 -12.39
N PHE A 87 -4.65 -5.15 -12.64
CA PHE A 87 -4.97 -4.18 -11.59
C PHE A 87 -6.06 -4.69 -10.62
N ASN A 88 -7.11 -5.32 -11.16
CA ASN A 88 -8.19 -5.91 -10.35
C ASN A 88 -7.71 -7.09 -9.48
N CYS A 89 -6.57 -7.70 -9.82
CA CYS A 89 -6.00 -8.77 -9.02
C CYS A 89 -5.44 -8.26 -7.68
N ILE A 90 -5.09 -6.97 -7.57
CA ILE A 90 -4.65 -6.36 -6.30
C ILE A 90 -5.74 -6.49 -5.25
N ASP A 91 -6.97 -6.05 -5.56
CA ASP A 91 -8.10 -6.11 -4.63
C ASP A 91 -8.43 -7.57 -4.26
N ARG A 92 -8.39 -8.47 -5.23
CA ARG A 92 -8.57 -9.91 -5.00
C ARG A 92 -7.55 -10.47 -4.01
N VAL A 93 -6.28 -10.11 -4.14
CA VAL A 93 -5.23 -10.57 -3.23
C VAL A 93 -5.43 -9.97 -1.84
N CYS A 94 -5.65 -8.66 -1.73
CA CYS A 94 -5.89 -7.96 -0.47
C CYS A 94 -7.09 -8.55 0.30
N SER A 95 -8.23 -8.76 -0.39
CA SER A 95 -9.43 -9.35 0.21
C SER A 95 -9.31 -10.83 0.56
N SER A 96 -8.39 -11.56 -0.08
CA SER A 96 -8.14 -12.98 0.23
C SER A 96 -7.36 -13.19 1.54
N LEU A 97 -6.68 -12.17 2.04
CA LEU A 97 -5.89 -12.24 3.27
C LEU A 97 -6.71 -11.66 4.44
N PRO A 98 -6.91 -12.43 5.53
CA PRO A 98 -7.76 -11.97 6.61
C PRO A 98 -7.15 -10.72 7.28
N PRO A 99 -7.96 -9.68 7.53
CA PRO A 99 -7.48 -8.52 8.27
C PRO A 99 -7.15 -8.91 9.73
N PRO A 100 -6.30 -8.15 10.43
CA PRO A 100 -5.94 -8.45 11.80
C PRO A 100 -7.14 -8.57 12.76
N LYS A 101 -7.34 -9.77 13.30
CA LYS A 101 -8.36 -10.03 14.34
C LYS A 101 -8.08 -9.24 15.62
N LYS A 102 -9.11 -9.04 16.44
CA LYS A 102 -8.98 -8.55 17.83
C LYS A 102 -8.02 -9.44 18.61
N GLN A 103 -6.96 -8.86 19.16
CA GLN A 103 -5.86 -9.58 19.84
C GLN A 103 -5.74 -9.25 21.32
N PHE A 104 -6.45 -8.23 21.81
CA PHE A 104 -6.46 -7.84 23.22
C PHE A 104 -7.88 -7.73 23.78
N ASN A 105 -8.01 -7.97 25.08
CA ASN A 105 -9.19 -7.62 25.87
C ASN A 105 -8.70 -6.79 27.07
N GLY A 106 -8.79 -5.46 26.95
CA GLY A 106 -8.08 -4.54 27.85
C GLY A 106 -6.56 -4.79 27.80
N PRO A 107 -5.85 -4.92 28.93
CA PRO A 107 -4.43 -5.21 28.95
C PRO A 107 -4.08 -6.68 28.62
N LYS A 108 -5.08 -7.57 28.59
CA LYS A 108 -4.84 -9.01 28.43
C LYS A 108 -4.74 -9.39 26.96
N ARG A 109 -3.67 -10.09 26.59
CA ARG A 109 -3.52 -10.69 25.27
C ARG A 109 -4.44 -11.90 25.11
N LEU A 110 -5.22 -11.93 24.04
CA LEU A 110 -6.15 -13.03 23.73
C LEU A 110 -5.40 -14.26 23.20
N TYR A 111 -4.36 -14.04 22.39
CA TYR A 111 -3.54 -15.09 21.77
C TYR A 111 -2.08 -14.97 22.22
N PRO A 112 -1.73 -15.39 23.45
CA PRO A 112 -0.41 -15.14 24.02
C PRO A 112 0.74 -15.86 23.30
N ARG A 113 0.45 -16.98 22.62
CA ARG A 113 1.45 -17.79 21.88
C ARG A 113 1.61 -17.38 20.41
N GLU A 114 0.70 -16.59 19.86
CA GLU A 114 0.83 -16.07 18.50
C GLU A 114 1.79 -14.87 18.50
N LYS A 115 2.27 -14.41 17.34
CA LYS A 115 2.92 -13.08 17.22
C LYS A 115 1.84 -12.00 17.05
N LEU A 116 2.15 -10.74 17.34
CA LEU A 116 1.20 -9.67 17.04
C LEU A 116 1.08 -9.51 15.53
N TYR A 117 -0.14 -9.60 15.04
CA TYR A 117 -0.46 -9.38 13.64
C TYR A 117 -1.10 -7.99 13.50
N LYS A 118 -0.42 -7.07 12.82
CA LYS A 118 -0.82 -5.65 12.70
C LYS A 118 -0.93 -5.28 11.23
N CYS A 119 -1.32 -4.04 10.93
CA CYS A 119 -1.39 -3.55 9.55
C CYS A 119 -0.07 -3.74 8.79
N GLN A 120 1.09 -3.51 9.40
CA GLN A 120 2.39 -3.73 8.74
C GLN A 120 2.61 -5.19 8.34
N ALA A 121 2.20 -6.14 9.20
CA ALA A 121 2.32 -7.56 8.91
C ALA A 121 1.34 -7.99 7.82
N TRP A 122 0.10 -7.47 7.84
CA TRP A 122 -0.86 -7.71 6.77
C TRP A 122 -0.37 -7.18 5.43
N THR A 123 0.14 -5.93 5.38
CA THR A 123 0.69 -5.34 4.15
C THR A 123 1.87 -6.14 3.63
N ARG A 124 2.74 -6.66 4.51
CA ARG A 124 3.82 -7.57 4.10
C ARG A 124 3.28 -8.84 3.45
N ASP A 125 2.28 -9.48 4.06
CA ASP A 125 1.74 -10.74 3.55
C ASP A 125 1.03 -10.53 2.20
N VAL A 126 0.36 -9.39 2.02
CA VAL A 126 -0.20 -8.96 0.72
C VAL A 126 0.91 -8.82 -0.32
N LEU A 127 2.00 -8.14 0.02
CA LEU A 127 3.12 -7.93 -0.90
C LEU A 127 3.77 -9.24 -1.34
N GLY A 128 4.05 -10.13 -0.39
CA GLY A 128 4.59 -11.45 -0.70
C GLY A 128 3.66 -12.27 -1.60
N LYS A 129 2.34 -12.12 -1.44
CA LYS A 129 1.36 -12.79 -2.31
C LYS A 129 1.27 -12.17 -3.70
N LEU A 130 1.29 -10.84 -3.81
CA LEU A 130 1.33 -10.14 -5.10
C LEU A 130 2.58 -10.48 -5.91
N GLU A 131 3.73 -10.60 -5.24
CA GLU A 131 4.99 -11.02 -5.85
C GLU A 131 4.92 -12.49 -6.30
N ALA A 132 4.48 -13.40 -5.42
CA ALA A 132 4.39 -14.83 -5.73
C ALA A 132 3.40 -15.14 -6.88
N GLU A 133 2.34 -14.34 -7.03
CA GLU A 133 1.39 -14.44 -8.15
C GLU A 133 1.88 -13.73 -9.43
N GLY A 134 3.03 -13.06 -9.40
CA GLY A 134 3.59 -12.33 -10.55
C GLY A 134 2.83 -11.06 -10.94
N ILE A 135 1.91 -10.61 -10.08
CA ILE A 135 1.08 -9.41 -10.28
C ILE A 135 1.94 -8.16 -10.13
N LEU A 136 2.75 -8.11 -9.07
CA LEU A 136 3.64 -6.98 -8.80
C LEU A 136 5.00 -7.20 -9.46
N ARG A 137 5.31 -6.36 -10.46
CA ARG A 137 6.59 -6.34 -11.14
C ARG A 137 7.53 -5.38 -10.39
N CYS A 138 8.40 -5.94 -9.56
CA CYS A 138 9.39 -5.16 -8.84
C CYS A 138 10.53 -4.69 -9.76
N PRO A 139 11.14 -3.52 -9.49
CA PRO A 139 12.38 -3.12 -10.13
C PRO A 139 13.47 -4.19 -9.89
N HIS A 140 14.32 -4.44 -10.88
CA HIS A 140 15.42 -5.39 -10.73
C HIS A 140 16.34 -4.96 -9.58
N GLY A 141 16.61 -5.86 -8.62
CA GLY A 141 17.45 -5.58 -7.44
C GLY A 141 16.73 -4.96 -6.23
N PHE A 142 15.39 -4.91 -6.21
CA PHE A 142 14.64 -4.39 -5.08
C PHE A 142 14.75 -5.30 -3.83
N PRO A 143 15.25 -4.80 -2.68
CA PRO A 143 15.51 -5.63 -1.51
C PRO A 143 14.24 -5.79 -0.66
N TRP A 144 13.34 -6.69 -1.10
CA TRP A 144 12.11 -7.01 -0.37
C TRP A 144 12.33 -7.34 1.11
N GLN A 145 13.48 -7.95 1.43
CA GLN A 145 13.86 -8.33 2.79
C GLN A 145 13.97 -7.14 3.76
N ASP A 146 14.40 -5.97 3.28
CA ASP A 146 14.56 -4.78 4.13
C ASP A 146 13.21 -4.15 4.50
N ILE A 147 12.26 -4.18 3.56
CA ILE A 147 10.87 -3.76 3.80
C ILE A 147 10.17 -4.75 4.73
N HIS A 148 10.45 -6.04 4.60
CA HIS A 148 9.87 -7.08 5.47
C HIS A 148 10.32 -6.97 6.93
N GLU A 149 11.52 -6.44 7.18
CA GLU A 149 12.12 -6.28 8.50
C GLU A 149 11.89 -4.88 9.12
N GLY A 150 11.25 -3.96 8.40
CA GLY A 150 11.00 -2.59 8.88
C GLY A 150 12.28 -1.78 9.06
N ARG A 151 13.35 -2.14 8.34
CA ARG A 151 14.59 -1.34 8.30
C ARG A 151 14.38 -0.23 7.27
N ARG A 152 14.35 1.03 7.74
CA ARG A 152 14.49 2.21 6.88
C ARG A 152 15.85 2.13 6.20
N THR A 153 15.90 1.71 4.94
CA THR A 153 17.09 1.90 4.14
C THR A 153 17.10 3.35 3.69
N GLU A 154 18.01 4.14 4.25
CA GLU A 154 18.31 5.49 3.82
C GLU A 154 18.64 5.49 2.32
N THR A 155 17.95 6.36 1.58
CA THR A 155 18.25 6.92 0.25
C THR A 155 19.25 6.18 -0.63
N TRP A 156 18.76 5.61 -1.74
CA TRP A 156 19.59 5.31 -2.91
C TRP A 156 19.39 6.40 -3.96
N SER A 157 20.38 7.29 -4.08
CA SER A 157 20.53 8.16 -5.24
C SER A 157 20.97 7.32 -6.44
N ILE A 158 20.32 7.55 -7.57
CA ILE A 158 20.68 7.01 -8.89
C ILE A 158 22.04 7.58 -9.32
#